data_AF-A0A151RNQ2-F1
#
_entry.id   AF-A0A151RNQ2-F1
#
_cell.length_a   1.000
_cell.length_b   1.000
_cell.length_c   1.000
_cell.angle_alpha   90.00
_cell.angle_beta   90.00
_cell.angle_gamma   90.00
#
_symmetry.space_group_name_H-M   'P 1'
#
loop_
_entity.id
_entity.type
_entity.pdbx_description
1 polymer ?
#
loop_
_entity_poly.entity_id
_entity_poly.type
_entity_poly.pdbx_seq_one_letter_code
_entity_poly.pdbx_strand_id
1 'polypeptide(L)'
;MKGSFADFTSYKKADKGVTITVVDGNSSMVAGTGDLNLSGLKLKSVLYVPELKYNLIFASKLTKDLNCAIIFYPTHCIFQDWSSGMMIGSAKEHNGLYFVSVKIF
;
A
#
# COMPACT_ATOMS: atom_id res chain seq x y z
N MET A 1 -3.36 -6.13 -4.11
CA MET A 1 -4.46 -5.35 -4.72
C MET A 1 -4.15 -5.12 -6.18
N LYS A 2 -4.87 -5.74 -7.14
CA LYS A 2 -4.62 -5.47 -8.57
C LYS A 2 -4.88 -3.98 -8.80
N GLY A 3 -3.94 -3.27 -9.42
CA GLY A 3 -4.06 -1.83 -9.62
C GLY A 3 -5.14 -1.53 -10.64
N SER A 4 -6.29 -1.06 -10.20
CA SER A 4 -7.33 -0.48 -11.05
C SER A 4 -7.56 0.96 -10.62
N PHE A 5 -7.60 1.86 -11.60
CA PHE A 5 -8.00 3.25 -11.36
C PHE A 5 -9.38 3.35 -10.71
N ALA A 6 -10.28 2.40 -11.02
CA ALA A 6 -11.65 2.39 -10.51
C ALA A 6 -11.74 2.15 -8.98
N ASP A 7 -10.69 1.66 -8.34
CA ASP A 7 -10.70 1.37 -6.91
C ASP A 7 -10.48 2.63 -6.06
N PHE A 8 -10.01 3.72 -6.67
CA PHE A 8 -9.68 4.97 -6.02
C PHE A 8 -10.92 5.80 -5.69
N THR A 9 -11.09 6.14 -4.40
CA THR A 9 -12.15 7.05 -3.94
C THR A 9 -11.78 8.51 -4.17
N SER A 10 -10.49 8.80 -4.35
CA SER A 10 -9.97 10.10 -4.74
C SER A 10 -8.78 9.90 -5.68
N TYR A 11 -8.56 10.82 -6.61
CA TYR A 11 -7.41 10.74 -7.51
C TYR A 11 -6.83 12.11 -7.83
N LYS A 12 -5.50 12.20 -7.72
CA LYS A 12 -4.71 13.33 -8.18
C LYS A 12 -3.65 12.83 -9.15
N LYS A 13 -3.63 13.40 -10.36
CA LYS A 13 -2.59 13.13 -11.33
C LYS A 13 -1.23 13.58 -10.79
N ALA A 14 -0.20 12.79 -11.00
CA ALA A 14 1.15 13.15 -10.61
C ALA A 14 1.70 14.27 -11.51
N ASP A 15 2.64 15.04 -10.96
CA ASP A 15 3.42 15.99 -11.75
C ASP A 15 4.27 15.24 -12.80
N LYS A 16 4.64 15.92 -13.89
CA LYS A 16 5.43 15.29 -14.94
C LYS A 16 6.79 14.85 -14.40
N GLY A 17 7.18 13.61 -14.72
CA GLY A 17 8.51 13.07 -14.39
C GLY A 17 8.62 12.40 -13.01
N VAL A 18 7.53 12.28 -12.26
CA VAL A 18 7.54 11.49 -11.01
C VAL A 18 7.72 10.01 -11.34
N THR A 19 8.78 9.42 -10.82
CA THR A 19 9.11 8.01 -11.00
C THR A 19 9.41 7.36 -9.66
N ILE A 20 9.32 6.04 -9.64
CA ILE A 20 9.79 5.20 -8.54
C ILE A 20 10.80 4.19 -9.09
N THR A 21 11.74 3.77 -8.26
CA THR A 21 12.58 2.61 -8.55
C THR A 21 11.93 1.39 -7.92
N VAL A 22 11.67 0.38 -8.74
CA VAL A 22 11.12 -0.91 -8.32
C VAL A 22 12.26 -1.83 -7.91
N VAL A 23 11.96 -2.88 -7.13
CA VAL A 23 12.97 -3.80 -6.57
C VAL A 23 13.78 -4.56 -7.61
N ASP A 24 13.31 -4.62 -8.87
CA ASP A 24 14.05 -5.16 -10.01
C ASP A 24 15.12 -4.19 -10.57
N GLY A 25 15.22 -2.98 -9.99
CA GLY A 25 16.15 -1.92 -10.38
C GLY A 25 15.62 -1.01 -11.48
N ASN A 26 14.44 -1.30 -12.05
CA ASN A 26 13.86 -0.47 -13.10
C ASN A 26 13.12 0.73 -12.51
N SER A 27 13.07 1.81 -13.29
CA SER A 27 12.26 2.99 -12.96
C SER A 27 10.92 2.95 -13.67
N SER A 28 9.83 3.17 -12.92
CA SER A 28 8.47 3.22 -13.45
C SER A 28 7.81 4.56 -13.19
N MET A 29 6.98 5.02 -14.13
CA MET A 29 6.29 6.30 -14.04
C MET A 29 5.08 6.22 -13.11
N VAL A 30 5.01 7.16 -12.17
CA VAL A 30 3.81 7.34 -11.33
C VAL A 30 2.78 8.14 -12.13
N ALA A 31 1.62 7.56 -12.41
CA ALA A 31 0.55 8.27 -13.11
C ALA A 31 -0.23 9.19 -12.17
N GLY A 32 -0.36 8.78 -10.90
CA GLY A 32 -1.06 9.57 -9.91
C GLY A 32 -1.05 8.95 -8.53
N THR A 33 -1.80 9.59 -7.65
CA THR A 33 -1.92 9.23 -6.25
C THR A 33 -3.37 9.40 -5.85
N GLY A 34 -3.87 8.51 -5.01
CA GLY A 34 -5.25 8.55 -4.59
C GLY A 34 -5.51 7.77 -3.31
N ASP A 35 -6.70 7.91 -2.77
CA ASP A 35 -7.11 7.18 -1.57
C ASP A 35 -7.93 5.95 -1.94
N LEU A 36 -7.81 4.91 -1.11
CA LEU A 36 -8.50 3.63 -1.29
C LEU A 36 -9.21 3.26 0.01
N ASN A 37 -10.38 2.66 -0.13
CA ASN A 37 -11.07 2.02 0.98
C ASN A 37 -11.11 0.51 0.73
N LEU A 38 -10.26 -0.23 1.45
CA LEU A 38 -10.18 -1.67 1.38
C LEU A 38 -10.98 -2.29 2.53
N SER A 39 -12.26 -2.58 2.28
CA SER A 39 -13.11 -3.30 3.24
C SER A 39 -13.05 -2.72 4.66
N GLY A 40 -13.03 -1.39 4.81
CA GLY A 40 -12.93 -0.69 6.09
C GLY A 40 -11.55 -0.10 6.40
N LEU A 41 -10.49 -0.58 5.73
CA LEU A 41 -9.15 0.00 5.82
C LEU A 41 -9.01 1.19 4.87
N LYS A 42 -8.99 2.41 5.42
CA LYS A 42 -8.76 3.64 4.66
C LYS A 42 -7.27 3.84 4.43
N LEU A 43 -6.82 3.66 3.20
CA LEU A 43 -5.46 3.91 2.77
C LEU A 43 -5.40 5.25 2.06
N LYS A 44 -4.51 6.15 2.49
CA LYS A 44 -4.35 7.44 1.81
C LYS A 44 -3.10 7.47 0.96
N SER A 45 -3.15 8.31 -0.07
CA SER A 45 -2.05 8.58 -1.00
C SER A 45 -1.33 7.32 -1.51
N VAL A 46 -2.13 6.35 -1.96
CA VAL A 46 -1.67 5.16 -2.65
C VAL A 46 -1.25 5.54 -4.07
N LEU A 47 -0.10 5.01 -4.51
CA LEU A 47 0.44 5.28 -5.83
C LEU A 47 -0.22 4.41 -6.88
N TYR A 48 -0.66 5.06 -7.96
CA TYR A 48 -1.07 4.40 -9.19
C TYR A 48 0.09 4.44 -10.19
N VAL A 49 0.61 3.26 -10.51
CA VAL A 49 1.74 3.04 -11.42
C VAL A 49 1.27 2.10 -12.52
N PRO A 50 0.90 2.58 -13.72
CA PRO A 50 0.24 1.77 -14.74
C PRO A 50 1.04 0.56 -15.22
N GLU A 51 2.36 0.66 -15.16
CA GLU A 51 3.28 -0.43 -15.53
C GLU A 51 3.28 -1.58 -14.51
N LEU A 52 2.80 -1.31 -13.29
CA LEU A 52 2.72 -2.31 -12.23
C LEU A 52 1.31 -2.90 -12.16
N LYS A 53 1.27 -4.22 -12.02
CA LYS A 53 0.01 -4.97 -11.82
C LYS A 53 -0.67 -4.61 -10.49
N TYR A 54 0.02 -3.96 -9.56
CA TYR A 54 -0.45 -3.70 -8.21
C TYR A 54 -0.17 -2.25 -7.80
N ASN A 55 -1.11 -1.65 -7.07
CA ASN A 55 -0.91 -0.34 -6.46
C ASN A 55 0.11 -0.41 -5.33
N LEU A 56 0.89 0.66 -5.13
CA LEU A 56 1.92 0.72 -4.09
C LEU A 56 1.51 1.64 -2.94
N ILE A 57 1.80 1.20 -1.72
CA ILE A 57 1.52 1.94 -0.49
C ILE A 57 2.84 2.22 0.20
N PHE A 58 3.07 3.48 0.59
CA PHE A 58 4.22 3.82 1.41
C PHE A 58 4.03 3.29 2.83
N ALA A 59 4.96 2.47 3.31
CA ALA A 59 4.95 1.95 4.68
C ALA A 59 4.86 3.08 5.73
N SER A 60 5.67 4.13 5.55
CA SER A 60 5.70 5.29 6.46
C SER A 60 4.40 6.09 6.47
N LYS A 61 3.61 6.03 5.40
CA LYS A 61 2.31 6.68 5.34
C LYS A 61 1.23 5.78 5.95
N LEU A 62 1.27 4.48 5.67
CA LEU A 62 0.39 3.48 6.27
C LEU A 62 0.47 3.53 7.80
N THR A 63 1.68 3.54 8.36
CA THR A 63 1.88 3.60 9.82
C THR A 63 1.35 4.88 10.44
N LYS A 64 1.46 6.03 9.74
CA LYS A 64 0.95 7.32 10.21
C LYS A 64 -0.57 7.40 10.14
N ASP A 65 -1.16 6.96 9.02
CA ASP A 65 -2.61 7.05 8.81
C ASP A 65 -3.39 6.11 9.74
N LEU A 66 -2.81 4.95 10.07
CA LEU A 66 -3.43 3.95 10.95
C LEU A 66 -2.94 4.00 12.40
N ASN A 67 -2.00 4.89 12.73
CA ASN A 67 -1.31 4.91 14.02
C ASN A 67 -0.82 3.51 14.44
N CYS A 68 -0.07 2.85 13.56
CA CYS A 68 0.33 1.45 13.74
C CYS A 68 1.83 1.23 13.48
N ALA A 69 2.37 0.12 13.97
CA ALA A 69 3.65 -0.43 13.57
C ALA A 69 3.43 -1.52 12.49
N ILE A 70 4.40 -1.66 11.59
CA ILE A 70 4.46 -2.81 10.66
C ILE A 70 5.57 -3.73 11.15
N ILE A 71 5.23 -4.97 11.47
CA ILE A 71 6.18 -5.98 11.91
C ILE A 71 6.35 -7.01 10.80
N PHE A 72 7.58 -7.16 10.31
CA PHE A 72 7.90 -8.06 9.21
C PHE A 72 8.35 -9.43 9.73
N TYR A 73 7.71 -10.48 9.22
CA TYR A 73 8.10 -11.87 9.36
C TYR A 73 8.55 -12.42 7.99
N PRO A 74 9.22 -13.59 7.95
CA PRO A 74 9.69 -14.17 6.69
C PRO A 74 8.61 -14.39 5.63
N THR A 75 7.35 -14.61 6.03
CA THR A 75 6.24 -14.98 5.11
C THR A 75 5.10 -13.96 5.05
N HIS A 76 5.11 -12.96 5.93
CA HIS A 76 4.03 -11.99 6.05
C HIS A 76 4.47 -10.78 6.88
N CYS A 77 3.68 -9.71 6.88
CA CYS A 77 3.79 -8.67 7.88
C CYS A 77 2.43 -8.40 8.53
N ILE A 78 2.48 -7.85 9.73
CA ILE A 78 1.29 -7.52 10.52
C ILE A 78 1.28 -6.02 10.82
N PHE A 79 0.10 -5.45 10.88
CA PHE A 79 -0.12 -4.07 11.27
C PHE A 79 -0.63 -4.09 12.71
N GLN A 80 0.16 -3.58 13.63
CA GLN A 80 -0.14 -3.57 15.06
C GLN A 80 -0.50 -2.15 15.49
N ASP A 81 -1.71 -1.94 15.99
CA ASP A 81 -2.14 -0.65 16.54
C ASP A 81 -1.26 -0.26 17.73
N TRP A 82 -0.77 0.98 17.75
CA TRP A 82 0.17 1.45 18.77
C TRP A 82 -0.46 1.53 20.17
N SER A 83 -1.74 1.87 20.24
CA SER A 83 -2.42 2.14 21.52
C SER A 83 -2.82 0.86 22.24
N SER A 84 -3.35 -0.11 21.49
CA SER A 84 -3.90 -1.36 22.01
C SER A 84 -2.96 -2.55 21.90
N GLY A 85 -1.94 -2.48 21.03
CA GLY A 85 -1.07 -3.62 20.71
C GLY A 85 -1.77 -4.70 19.89
N MET A 86 -3.02 -4.50 19.46
CA MET A 86 -3.78 -5.48 18.69
C MET A 86 -3.38 -5.48 17.21
N MET A 87 -3.46 -6.64 16.58
CA MET A 87 -3.34 -6.75 15.12
C MET A 87 -4.60 -6.15 14.46
N ILE A 88 -4.40 -5.14 13.61
CA ILE A 88 -5.48 -4.47 12.86
C ILE A 88 -5.45 -4.80 11.35
N GLY A 89 -4.44 -5.53 10.91
CA GLY A 89 -4.31 -5.97 9.52
C GLY A 89 -3.06 -6.79 9.27
N SER A 90 -2.94 -7.33 8.06
CA SER A 90 -1.76 -8.09 7.63
C SER A 90 -1.57 -8.04 6.12
N ALA A 91 -0.36 -8.39 5.68
CA ALA A 91 -0.05 -8.61 4.28
C ALA A 91 0.78 -9.89 4.14
N LYS A 92 0.51 -10.69 3.11
CA LYS A 92 1.29 -11.90 2.81
C LYS A 92 2.44 -11.58 1.88
N GLU A 93 3.61 -12.15 2.15
CA GLU A 93 4.75 -12.09 1.26
C GLU A 93 4.50 -12.98 0.04
N HIS A 94 4.91 -12.50 -1.13
CA HIS A 94 5.01 -13.27 -2.36
C HIS A 94 6.04 -12.62 -3.30
N ASN A 95 7.15 -13.32 -3.54
CA ASN A 95 8.25 -12.89 -4.41
C ASN A 95 8.84 -11.52 -4.04
N GLY A 96 9.08 -11.27 -2.75
CA GLY A 96 9.63 -10.03 -2.19
C GLY A 96 8.61 -8.91 -2.01
N LEU A 97 7.34 -9.11 -2.40
CA LEU A 97 6.27 -8.12 -2.27
C LEU A 97 5.26 -8.54 -1.20
N TYR A 98 4.75 -7.55 -0.45
CA TYR A 98 3.73 -7.77 0.58
C TYR A 98 2.35 -7.37 0.08
N PHE A 99 1.47 -8.36 -0.08
CA PHE A 99 0.11 -8.19 -0.56
C PHE A 99 -0.84 -8.02 0.62
N VAL A 100 -1.34 -6.79 0.82
CA VAL A 100 -2.35 -6.50 1.83
C VAL A 100 -3.58 -7.39 1.59
N SER A 101 -3.91 -8.21 2.58
CA SER A 101 -5.10 -9.05 2.61
C SER A 101 -5.86 -8.65 3.87
N VAL A 102 -6.98 -7.97 3.68
CA VAL A 102 -7.84 -7.59 4.80
C VAL A 102 -8.55 -8.84 5.30
N LYS A 103 -8.11 -9.37 6.43
CA LYS A 103 -8.94 -10.19 7.32
C LYS A 103 -9.17 -9.37 8.57
N ILE A 104 -10.37 -8.83 8.68
CA ILE A 104 -10.87 -8.31 9.96
C ILE A 104 -11.15 -9.57 10.80
N PHE A 105 -10.51 -9.67 11.97
CA PHE A 105 -10.94 -10.60 13.01
C PHE A 105 -12.02 -9.92 13.84
#